data_AF-A0A0M3KAG7-F1
#
_entry.id   AF-A0A0M3KAG7-F1
#
_cell.length_a   1.000
_cell.length_b   1.000
_cell.length_c   1.000
_cell.angle_alpha   90.00
_cell.angle_beta   90.00
_cell.angle_gamma   90.00
#
_symmetry.space_group_name_H-M   'P 1'
#
loop_
_entity.id
_entity.type
_entity.pdbx_description
1 polymer ?
#
loop_
_entity_poly.entity_id
_entity_poly.type
_entity_poly.pdbx_seq_one_letter_code
_entity_poly.pdbx_strand_id
1 'polypeptide(L)'
;MPILYLWTDLIQDEAKNILDAVDCIDLDCVHVESNIPDKQNNVSKECLNEVRYREIEAFAERAEEEDFRRGFFECEVCFESRSGDDCVKFYPCGHIFCKQCVTAFYRHQLKELSIKRLECLDQKCESLASEKQLKTVLTDDEIEWYEKILLFNGLDTMQDVVICPRMSCGAHVLLDEDQAKGRMEHSDDEEEDSEEDDNEVEFRKGIEEERVVELAMGGWKLETGRFFGLVAFPVFAFWLFNQPDVFKKYMRNYQFPDSSAGDAEILAFKQSINEKRRKEEYEKFLREQMAFEEAKRFREEHNI
;
A
#
# COMPACT_ATOMS: atom_id res chain seq x y z
N MET A 1 3.72 31.33 -29.83
CA MET A 1 3.60 30.56 -28.58
C MET A 1 3.22 31.50 -27.42
N PRO A 2 1.97 31.99 -27.33
CA PRO A 2 1.57 32.97 -26.31
C PRO A 2 0.79 32.35 -25.12
N ILE A 3 0.25 31.14 -25.29
CA ILE A 3 -0.68 30.53 -24.33
C ILE A 3 0.09 29.89 -23.15
N LEU A 4 1.29 29.36 -23.40
CA LEU A 4 2.13 28.77 -22.35
C LEU A 4 2.62 29.83 -21.35
N TYR A 5 3.03 31.01 -21.84
CA TYR A 5 3.49 32.10 -20.98
C TYR A 5 2.39 32.64 -20.06
N LEU A 6 1.16 32.78 -20.58
CA LEU A 6 0.02 33.22 -19.79
C LEU A 6 -0.30 32.24 -18.66
N TRP A 7 -0.17 30.93 -18.91
CA TRP A 7 -0.41 29.92 -17.89
C TRP A 7 0.72 29.85 -16.87
N THR A 8 1.99 29.98 -17.28
CA THR A 8 3.10 29.99 -16.32
C THR A 8 3.07 31.21 -15.43
N ASP A 9 2.69 32.37 -15.97
CA ASP A 9 2.57 33.61 -15.20
C ASP A 9 1.37 33.55 -14.25
N LEU A 10 0.23 33.01 -14.71
CA LEU A 10 -0.95 32.79 -13.87
C LEU A 10 -0.66 31.82 -12.70
N ILE A 11 -0.01 30.69 -12.98
CA ILE A 11 0.35 29.71 -11.94
C ILE A 11 1.36 30.30 -10.97
N GLN A 12 2.33 31.09 -11.45
CA GLN A 12 3.27 31.77 -10.56
C GLN A 12 2.58 32.79 -9.66
N ASP A 13 1.60 33.53 -10.16
CA ASP A 13 0.90 34.53 -9.37
C ASP A 13 -0.08 33.90 -8.38
N GLU A 14 -0.77 32.81 -8.75
CA GLU A 14 -1.61 32.05 -7.81
C GLU A 14 -0.76 31.35 -6.74
N ALA A 15 0.36 30.73 -7.11
CA ALA A 15 1.27 30.10 -6.15
C ALA A 15 1.87 31.12 -5.17
N LYS A 16 2.27 32.30 -5.64
CA LYS A 16 2.76 33.38 -4.77
C LYS A 16 1.66 33.90 -3.85
N ASN A 17 0.44 34.08 -4.33
CA ASN A 17 -0.68 34.48 -3.48
C ASN A 17 -0.97 33.45 -2.38
N ILE A 18 -0.90 32.15 -2.68
CA ILE A 18 -1.09 31.09 -1.70
C ILE A 18 0.05 31.07 -0.67
N LEU A 19 1.30 31.30 -1.11
CA LEU A 19 2.48 31.36 -0.25
C LEU A 19 2.53 32.62 0.62
N ASP A 20 2.12 33.78 0.09
CA ASP A 20 2.08 35.06 0.79
C ASP A 20 0.88 35.15 1.76
N ALA A 21 -0.19 34.39 1.51
CA ALA A 21 -1.32 34.28 2.44
C ALA A 21 -1.01 33.39 3.66
N VAL A 22 0.09 32.63 3.63
CA VAL A 22 0.45 31.67 4.67
C VAL A 22 1.81 32.07 5.25
N ASP A 23 1.77 32.89 6.31
CA ASP A 23 2.96 33.38 7.03
C ASP A 23 3.81 32.26 7.67
N CYS A 24 3.21 31.07 7.87
CA CYS A 24 3.92 29.85 8.24
C CYS A 24 3.18 28.61 7.73
N ILE A 25 3.82 27.81 6.87
CA ILE A 25 3.38 26.43 6.61
C ILE A 25 3.98 25.57 7.71
N ASP A 26 3.25 25.47 8.81
CA ASP A 26 3.64 24.63 9.92
C ASP A 26 3.27 23.18 9.57
N LEU A 27 4.21 22.41 9.05
CA LEU A 27 4.02 20.97 8.74
C LEU A 27 3.76 20.11 9.99
N ASP A 28 3.91 20.70 11.18
CA ASP A 28 3.59 20.09 12.47
C ASP A 28 2.15 20.38 12.93
N CYS A 29 1.39 21.20 12.19
CA CYS A 29 0.03 21.61 12.52
C CYS A 29 -1.01 20.97 11.60
N VAL A 30 -0.96 19.64 11.41
CA VAL A 30 -2.23 18.94 11.18
C VAL A 30 -2.97 19.04 12.50
N HIS A 31 -4.01 19.88 12.56
CA HIS A 31 -4.87 19.94 13.74
C HIS A 31 -5.48 18.56 13.93
N VAL A 32 -4.86 17.77 14.82
CA VAL A 32 -5.45 16.56 15.35
C VAL A 32 -6.66 17.03 16.16
N GLU A 33 -7.85 17.00 15.57
CA GLU A 33 -9.11 17.05 16.32
C GLU A 33 -9.30 15.74 17.09
N SER A 34 -8.32 15.40 17.93
CA SER A 34 -8.49 14.36 18.93
C SER A 34 -9.10 15.04 20.14
N ASN A 35 -10.38 14.74 20.40
CA ASN A 35 -11.02 14.93 21.70
C ASN A 35 -10.29 14.08 22.76
N ILE A 36 -9.08 14.49 23.16
CA ILE A 36 -8.32 13.85 24.23
C ILE A 36 -8.31 14.84 25.39
N PRO A 37 -8.98 14.52 26.52
CA PRO A 37 -8.98 15.40 27.68
C PRO A 37 -7.56 15.51 28.25
N ASP A 38 -7.11 16.75 28.38
CA ASP A 38 -5.85 17.18 29.00
C ASP A 38 -5.65 16.51 30.38
N LYS A 39 -4.94 15.38 30.42
CA LYS A 39 -4.26 14.83 31.60
C LYS A 39 -3.47 13.58 31.24
N GLN A 40 -2.34 13.76 30.56
CA GLN A 40 -1.07 13.03 30.79
C GLN A 40 -0.08 13.35 29.65
N ASN A 41 0.71 14.41 29.85
CA ASN A 41 1.84 14.75 28.97
C ASN A 41 3.03 13.82 29.28
N ASN A 42 3.00 12.66 28.65
CA ASN A 42 4.15 11.82 28.33
C ASN A 42 3.72 10.90 27.18
N VAL A 43 3.58 11.45 25.98
CA VAL A 43 3.57 10.65 24.76
C VAL A 43 4.98 10.75 24.20
N SER A 44 5.67 9.62 24.05
CA SER A 44 7.01 9.60 23.45
C SER A 44 6.96 10.17 22.04
N LYS A 45 8.02 10.86 21.60
CA LYS A 45 8.13 11.38 20.23
C LYS A 45 7.97 10.27 19.18
N GLU A 46 8.28 9.03 19.53
CA GLU A 46 8.05 7.85 18.68
C GLU A 46 6.54 7.58 18.47
N CYS A 47 5.70 7.63 19.51
CA CYS A 47 4.25 7.45 19.37
C CYS A 47 3.61 8.55 18.51
N LEU A 48 4.07 9.80 18.63
CA LEU A 48 3.58 10.91 17.79
C LEU A 48 3.95 10.72 16.33
N ASN A 49 5.19 10.27 16.06
CA ASN A 49 5.62 9.97 14.70
C ASN A 49 4.81 8.81 14.11
N GLU A 50 4.54 7.76 14.89
CA GLU A 50 3.76 6.60 14.42
C GLU A 50 2.32 6.98 14.06
N VAL A 51 1.65 7.80 14.88
CA VAL A 51 0.31 8.33 14.56
C VAL A 51 0.36 9.17 13.29
N ARG A 52 1.38 10.03 13.14
CA ARG A 52 1.56 10.87 11.95
C ARG A 52 1.80 10.05 10.67
N TYR A 53 2.60 8.99 10.73
CA TYR A 53 2.81 8.12 9.56
C TYR A 53 1.51 7.44 9.13
N ARG A 54 0.70 6.95 10.07
CA ARG A 54 -0.62 6.36 9.77
C ARG A 54 -1.57 7.36 9.12
N GLU A 55 -1.56 8.62 9.56
CA GLU A 55 -2.39 9.67 8.97
C GLU A 55 -1.94 10.03 7.54
N ILE A 56 -0.62 10.09 7.30
CA ILE A 56 -0.06 10.33 5.97
C ILE A 56 -0.42 9.18 5.03
N GLU A 57 -0.28 7.93 5.47
CA GLU A 57 -0.68 6.75 4.70
C GLU A 57 -2.18 6.78 4.40
N ALA A 58 -3.03 7.08 5.38
CA ALA A 58 -4.47 7.20 5.19
C ALA A 58 -4.87 8.37 4.29
N PHE A 59 -4.10 9.46 4.28
CA PHE A 59 -4.29 10.56 3.33
C PHE A 59 -3.89 10.15 1.91
N ALA A 60 -2.76 9.46 1.76
CA ALA A 60 -2.31 8.95 0.46
C ALA A 60 -3.31 7.93 -0.12
N GLU A 61 -3.80 6.97 0.69
CA GLU A 61 -4.82 6.00 0.27
C GLU A 61 -6.09 6.71 -0.21
N ARG A 62 -6.56 7.73 0.53
CA ARG A 62 -7.73 8.54 0.12
C ARG A 62 -7.49 9.32 -1.16
N ALA A 63 -6.30 9.90 -1.33
CA ALA A 63 -5.96 10.66 -2.54
C ALA A 63 -5.92 9.73 -3.76
N GLU A 64 -5.27 8.57 -3.65
CA GLU A 64 -5.25 7.56 -4.72
C GLU A 64 -6.66 7.07 -5.07
N GLU A 65 -7.53 6.87 -4.07
CA GLU A 65 -8.91 6.45 -4.29
C GLU A 65 -9.78 7.56 -4.88
N GLU A 66 -9.52 8.84 -4.58
CA GLU A 66 -10.15 9.96 -5.28
C GLU A 66 -9.69 10.09 -6.73
N ASP A 67 -8.39 9.93 -6.98
CA ASP A 67 -7.82 9.95 -8.34
C ASP A 67 -8.38 8.79 -9.17
N PHE A 68 -8.51 7.60 -8.57
CA PHE A 68 -9.18 6.47 -9.18
C PHE A 68 -10.63 6.81 -9.53
N ARG A 69 -11.42 7.33 -8.57
CA ARG A 69 -12.83 7.67 -8.82
C ARG A 69 -13.02 8.69 -9.96
N ARG A 70 -12.11 9.66 -10.09
CA ARG A 70 -12.13 10.65 -11.18
C ARG A 70 -11.64 10.10 -12.53
N GLY A 71 -10.91 8.99 -12.52
CA GLY A 71 -10.40 8.33 -13.71
C GLY A 71 -11.48 7.63 -14.54
N PHE A 72 -11.14 7.32 -15.79
CA PHE A 72 -11.89 6.42 -16.65
C PHE A 72 -11.05 5.20 -16.97
N PHE A 73 -11.66 4.02 -16.87
CA PHE A 73 -10.99 2.74 -17.08
C PHE A 73 -11.80 1.87 -18.02
N GLU A 74 -11.10 1.16 -18.89
CA GLU A 74 -11.68 0.19 -19.82
C GLU A 74 -11.69 -1.19 -19.17
N CYS A 75 -12.87 -1.81 -19.12
CA CYS A 75 -13.01 -3.14 -18.57
C CYS A 75 -12.64 -4.22 -19.60
N GLU A 76 -11.72 -5.12 -19.28
CA GLU A 76 -11.27 -6.18 -20.21
C GLU A 76 -12.33 -7.28 -20.47
N VAL A 77 -13.42 -7.31 -19.69
CA VAL A 77 -14.48 -8.32 -19.83
C VAL A 77 -15.58 -7.86 -20.79
N CYS A 78 -16.05 -6.62 -20.64
CA CYS A 78 -17.10 -6.05 -21.48
C CYS A 78 -16.60 -5.04 -22.53
N PHE A 79 -15.32 -4.66 -22.48
CA PHE A 79 -14.69 -3.66 -23.36
C PHE A 79 -15.36 -2.28 -23.35
N GLU A 80 -16.02 -1.94 -22.24
CA GLU A 80 -16.63 -0.63 -22.05
C GLU A 80 -15.78 0.24 -21.13
N SER A 81 -15.62 1.52 -21.51
CA SER A 81 -15.03 2.54 -20.66
C SER A 81 -16.04 3.01 -19.62
N ARG A 82 -15.69 2.90 -18.34
CA ARG A 82 -16.52 3.31 -17.19
C ARG A 82 -15.72 4.25 -16.29
N SER A 83 -16.39 5.06 -15.49
CA SER A 83 -15.71 5.88 -14.48
C SER A 83 -15.17 4.99 -13.35
N GLY A 84 -14.19 5.47 -12.59
CA GLY A 84 -13.66 4.77 -11.42
C GLY A 84 -14.74 4.42 -10.39
N ASP A 85 -15.76 5.26 -10.25
CA ASP A 85 -16.93 4.98 -9.38
C ASP A 85 -17.69 3.71 -9.76
N ASP A 86 -17.72 3.35 -11.05
CA ASP A 86 -18.38 2.15 -11.58
C ASP A 86 -17.40 0.97 -11.74
N CYS A 87 -16.14 1.14 -11.35
CA CYS A 87 -15.09 0.13 -11.45
C CYS A 87 -14.64 -0.34 -10.05
N VAL A 88 -13.98 -1.49 -10.03
CA VAL A 88 -13.31 -2.03 -8.84
C VAL A 88 -11.87 -2.34 -9.21
N LYS A 89 -10.94 -1.79 -8.43
CA LYS A 89 -9.52 -2.11 -8.51
C LYS A 89 -9.19 -3.22 -7.52
N PHE A 90 -8.61 -4.30 -8.04
CA PHE A 90 -8.18 -5.45 -7.27
C PHE A 90 -6.79 -5.21 -6.64
N TYR A 91 -6.58 -5.72 -5.43
CA TYR A 91 -5.33 -5.57 -4.70
C TYR A 91 -4.94 -6.95 -4.15
N PRO A 92 -3.67 -7.39 -4.29
CA PRO A 92 -2.49 -6.63 -4.72
C PRO A 92 -2.23 -6.56 -6.23
N CYS A 93 -3.03 -7.21 -7.09
CA CYS A 93 -2.72 -7.35 -8.52
C CYS A 93 -2.90 -6.07 -9.36
N GLY A 94 -3.72 -5.11 -8.93
CA GLY A 94 -3.94 -3.84 -9.61
C GLY A 94 -4.90 -3.89 -10.80
N HIS A 95 -5.50 -5.04 -11.12
CA HIS A 95 -6.46 -5.17 -12.23
C HIS A 95 -7.76 -4.40 -11.95
N ILE A 96 -8.34 -3.81 -13.00
CA ILE A 96 -9.53 -2.96 -12.88
C ILE A 96 -10.64 -3.54 -13.74
N PHE A 97 -11.81 -3.77 -13.14
CA PHE A 97 -12.98 -4.31 -13.83
C PHE A 97 -14.25 -3.53 -13.49
N CYS A 98 -15.23 -3.58 -14.39
CA CYS A 98 -16.54 -2.97 -14.17
C CYS A 98 -17.29 -3.69 -13.05
N LYS A 99 -17.97 -2.97 -12.14
CA LYS A 99 -18.75 -3.56 -11.03
C LYS A 99 -19.74 -4.61 -11.52
N GLN A 100 -20.44 -4.34 -12.61
CA GLN A 100 -21.43 -5.26 -13.20
C GLN A 100 -20.82 -6.60 -13.59
N CYS A 101 -19.62 -6.56 -14.18
CA CYS A 101 -18.87 -7.72 -14.64
C CYS A 101 -18.45 -8.58 -13.44
N VAL A 102 -17.91 -7.93 -12.40
CA VAL A 102 -17.49 -8.59 -11.16
C VAL A 102 -18.69 -9.19 -10.42
N THR A 103 -19.80 -8.46 -10.30
CA THR A 103 -21.02 -8.96 -9.65
C THR A 103 -21.57 -10.18 -10.38
N ALA A 104 -21.62 -10.15 -11.72
CA ALA A 104 -22.11 -11.28 -12.50
C ALA A 104 -21.24 -12.54 -12.32
N PHE A 105 -19.92 -12.36 -12.34
CA PHE A 105 -18.96 -13.43 -12.10
C PHE A 105 -19.12 -14.04 -10.71
N TYR A 106 -19.14 -13.22 -9.65
CA TYR A 106 -19.30 -13.72 -8.29
C TYR A 106 -20.66 -14.36 -8.06
N ARG A 107 -21.76 -13.81 -8.57
CA ARG A 107 -23.07 -14.45 -8.45
C ARG A 107 -23.14 -15.81 -9.15
N HIS A 108 -22.41 -15.97 -10.25
CA HIS A 108 -22.30 -17.26 -10.92
C HIS A 108 -21.51 -18.25 -10.06
N GLN A 109 -20.33 -17.83 -9.58
CA GLN A 109 -19.49 -18.62 -8.69
C GLN A 109 -20.24 -19.04 -7.42
N LEU A 110 -21.00 -18.09 -6.85
CA LEU A 110 -21.87 -18.29 -5.70
C LEU A 110 -22.78 -19.50 -5.93
N LYS A 111 -23.53 -19.54 -7.03
CA LYS A 111 -24.47 -20.64 -7.32
C LYS A 111 -23.85 -22.03 -7.44
N GLU A 112 -22.57 -22.15 -7.78
CA GLU A 112 -21.94 -23.45 -8.02
C GLU A 112 -21.56 -24.21 -6.74
N LEU A 113 -21.82 -23.66 -5.54
CA LEU A 113 -21.70 -24.32 -4.23
C LEU A 113 -20.33 -24.95 -3.88
N SER A 114 -19.32 -24.83 -4.75
CA SER A 114 -17.98 -25.45 -4.63
C SER A 114 -16.87 -24.40 -4.49
N ILE A 115 -17.16 -23.31 -3.78
CA ILE A 115 -16.29 -22.13 -3.77
C ILE A 115 -15.25 -22.25 -2.65
N LYS A 116 -13.98 -22.20 -3.02
CA LYS A 116 -12.88 -22.07 -2.05
C LYS A 116 -12.73 -20.63 -1.59
N ARG A 117 -12.42 -19.70 -2.49
CA ARG A 117 -12.37 -18.24 -2.23
C ARG A 117 -12.64 -17.49 -3.54
N LEU A 118 -13.20 -16.28 -3.45
CA LEU A 118 -13.40 -15.42 -4.61
C LEU A 118 -12.08 -14.77 -5.06
N GLU A 119 -11.75 -14.93 -6.33
CA GLU A 119 -10.50 -14.50 -6.96
C GLU A 119 -10.73 -13.35 -7.95
N CYS A 120 -9.64 -12.75 -8.41
CA CYS A 120 -9.65 -11.79 -9.51
C CYS A 120 -10.22 -12.42 -10.79
N LEU A 121 -10.82 -11.58 -11.65
CA LEU A 121 -11.44 -12.04 -12.90
C LEU A 121 -10.42 -12.42 -13.98
N ASP A 122 -9.16 -12.01 -13.83
CA ASP A 122 -8.09 -12.39 -14.75
C ASP A 122 -7.67 -13.86 -14.51
N GLN A 123 -7.73 -14.67 -15.56
CA GLN A 123 -7.44 -16.11 -15.53
C GLN A 123 -6.00 -16.44 -15.14
N LYS A 124 -5.07 -15.48 -15.26
CA LYS A 124 -3.66 -15.65 -14.86
C LYS A 124 -3.37 -15.14 -13.45
N CYS A 125 -4.38 -14.67 -12.74
CA CYS A 125 -4.23 -13.97 -11.48
C CYS A 125 -4.91 -14.72 -10.33
N GLU A 126 -4.11 -15.33 -9.46
CA GLU A 126 -4.59 -16.04 -8.26
C GLU A 126 -4.80 -15.09 -7.06
N SER A 127 -4.89 -13.78 -7.30
CA SER A 127 -5.09 -12.82 -6.21
C SER A 127 -6.51 -12.92 -5.65
N LEU A 128 -6.63 -13.02 -4.34
CA LEU A 128 -7.90 -13.08 -3.63
C LEU A 128 -8.56 -11.71 -3.56
N ALA A 129 -9.88 -11.68 -3.65
CA ALA A 129 -10.65 -10.46 -3.40
C ALA A 129 -10.67 -10.12 -1.91
N SER A 130 -10.39 -8.86 -1.58
CA SER A 130 -10.48 -8.33 -0.22
C SER A 130 -11.95 -8.13 0.19
N GLU A 131 -12.23 -8.23 1.49
CA GLU A 131 -13.59 -8.04 2.03
C GLU A 131 -14.18 -6.67 1.65
N LYS A 132 -13.36 -5.61 1.63
CA LYS A 132 -13.77 -4.26 1.17
C LYS A 132 -14.30 -4.30 -0.28
N GLN A 133 -13.65 -5.07 -1.15
CA GLN A 133 -14.05 -5.21 -2.55
C GLN A 133 -15.33 -6.01 -2.69
N LEU A 134 -15.49 -7.08 -1.90
CA LEU A 134 -16.72 -7.88 -1.87
C LEU A 134 -17.93 -7.05 -1.45
N LYS A 135 -17.80 -6.24 -0.39
CA LYS A 135 -18.85 -5.32 0.10
C LYS A 135 -19.25 -4.24 -0.91
N THR A 136 -18.37 -3.92 -1.86
CA THR A 136 -18.67 -2.93 -2.91
C THR A 136 -19.51 -3.53 -4.04
N VAL A 137 -19.50 -4.86 -4.21
CA VAL A 137 -20.01 -5.57 -5.39
C VAL A 137 -21.22 -6.46 -5.06
N LEU A 138 -21.22 -7.09 -3.89
CA LEU A 138 -22.24 -8.01 -3.40
C LEU A 138 -23.12 -7.35 -2.34
N THR A 139 -24.35 -7.83 -2.17
CA THR A 139 -25.24 -7.41 -1.09
C THR A 139 -24.90 -8.12 0.22
N ASP A 140 -25.30 -7.55 1.36
CA ASP A 140 -25.03 -8.14 2.69
C ASP A 140 -25.51 -9.60 2.78
N ASP A 141 -26.70 -9.93 2.26
CA ASP A 141 -27.22 -11.30 2.22
C ASP A 141 -26.33 -12.28 1.42
N GLU A 142 -25.74 -11.81 0.31
CA GLU A 142 -24.88 -12.61 -0.56
C GLU A 142 -23.52 -12.86 0.12
N ILE A 143 -23.04 -11.88 0.90
CA ILE A 143 -21.81 -11.96 1.67
C ILE A 143 -21.99 -12.91 2.85
N GLU A 144 -23.08 -12.81 3.62
CA GLU A 144 -23.36 -13.77 4.68
C GLU A 144 -23.44 -15.20 4.15
N TRP A 145 -24.02 -15.37 2.97
CA TRP A 145 -24.12 -16.68 2.34
C TRP A 145 -22.75 -17.20 1.89
N TYR A 146 -21.91 -16.33 1.29
CA TYR A 146 -20.53 -16.63 0.97
C TYR A 146 -19.72 -17.05 2.21
N GLU A 147 -19.84 -16.32 3.31
CA GLU A 147 -19.17 -16.64 4.57
C GLU A 147 -19.63 -18.00 5.13
N LYS A 148 -20.93 -18.32 5.04
CA LYS A 148 -21.45 -19.64 5.44
C LYS A 148 -20.86 -20.77 4.60
N ILE A 149 -20.71 -20.57 3.29
CA ILE A 149 -20.07 -21.56 2.39
C ILE A 149 -18.59 -21.72 2.72
N LEU A 150 -17.89 -20.60 2.89
CA LEU A 150 -16.47 -20.62 3.23
C LEU A 150 -16.21 -21.36 4.54
N LEU A 151 -17.05 -21.12 5.55
CA LEU A 151 -17.00 -21.82 6.83
C LEU A 151 -17.31 -23.31 6.65
N PHE A 152 -18.39 -23.65 5.93
CA PHE A 152 -18.78 -25.04 5.67
C PHE A 152 -17.64 -25.82 4.99
N ASN A 153 -17.10 -25.28 3.89
CA ASN A 153 -16.00 -25.91 3.15
C ASN A 153 -14.71 -26.01 3.99
N GLY A 154 -14.46 -25.00 4.84
CA GLY A 154 -13.33 -25.02 5.77
C GLY A 154 -13.46 -26.11 6.81
N LEU A 155 -14.65 -26.30 7.38
CA LEU A 155 -14.93 -27.34 8.37
C LEU A 155 -14.94 -28.75 7.77
N ASP A 156 -15.44 -28.92 6.55
CA ASP A 156 -15.46 -30.22 5.85
C ASP A 156 -14.04 -30.70 5.47
N THR A 157 -13.08 -29.77 5.37
CA THR A 157 -11.66 -30.10 5.14
C THR A 157 -10.98 -30.64 6.40
N MET A 158 -11.52 -30.39 7.59
CA MET A 158 -10.92 -30.79 8.87
C MET A 158 -11.28 -32.25 9.20
N GLN A 159 -10.29 -33.02 9.64
CA GLN A 159 -10.42 -34.47 9.85
C GLN A 159 -11.19 -34.83 11.13
N ASP A 160 -11.11 -33.95 12.13
CA ASP A 160 -11.76 -34.03 13.44
C ASP A 160 -13.19 -33.49 13.47
N VAL A 161 -13.70 -33.04 12.32
CA VAL A 161 -15.05 -32.46 12.21
C VAL A 161 -15.95 -33.39 11.39
N VAL A 162 -17.14 -33.69 11.93
CA VAL A 162 -18.16 -34.46 11.22
C VAL A 162 -19.48 -33.69 11.14
N ILE A 163 -20.18 -33.89 10.03
CA ILE A 163 -21.52 -33.32 9.84
C ILE A 163 -22.54 -34.26 10.49
N CYS A 164 -23.43 -33.71 11.33
CA CYS A 164 -24.52 -34.46 11.93
C CYS A 164 -25.37 -35.11 10.83
N PRO A 165 -25.53 -36.45 10.81
CA PRO A 165 -26.23 -37.18 9.74
C PRO A 165 -27.74 -36.92 9.72
N ARG A 166 -28.29 -36.21 10.71
CA ARG A 166 -29.69 -35.81 10.70
C ARG A 166 -29.89 -34.72 9.65
N MET A 167 -30.67 -35.03 8.61
CA MET A 167 -30.96 -34.14 7.47
C MET A 167 -31.51 -32.75 7.87
N SER A 168 -32.20 -32.66 9.01
CA SER A 168 -32.73 -31.39 9.53
C SER A 168 -31.75 -30.62 10.41
N CYS A 169 -30.60 -31.19 10.75
CA CYS A 169 -29.61 -30.59 11.64
C CYS A 169 -28.37 -30.15 10.86
N GLY A 170 -27.68 -31.08 10.19
CA GLY A 170 -26.50 -30.77 9.38
C GLY A 170 -25.39 -29.97 10.08
N ALA A 171 -25.37 -29.94 11.41
CA ALA A 171 -24.41 -29.15 12.17
C ALA A 171 -23.05 -29.86 12.22
N HIS A 172 -21.97 -29.08 12.15
CA HIS A 172 -20.61 -29.57 12.34
C HIS A 172 -20.35 -29.86 13.82
N VAL A 173 -19.81 -31.03 14.11
CA VAL A 173 -19.51 -31.50 15.46
C VAL A 173 -18.04 -31.91 15.51
N LEU A 174 -17.33 -31.42 16.54
CA LEU A 174 -15.95 -31.83 16.81
C LEU A 174 -15.95 -33.22 17.45
N LEU A 175 -15.10 -34.10 16.95
CA LEU A 175 -14.83 -35.41 17.54
C LEU A 175 -13.71 -35.30 18.57
N ASP A 176 -13.83 -36.07 19.65
CA ASP A 176 -12.73 -36.26 20.60
C ASP A 176 -11.60 -37.06 19.94
N GLU A 177 -10.35 -36.89 20.40
CA GLU A 177 -9.16 -37.50 19.80
C GLU A 177 -9.26 -39.03 19.61
N ASP A 178 -9.93 -39.73 20.53
CA ASP A 178 -10.12 -41.18 20.47
C ASP A 178 -11.13 -41.60 19.39
N GLN A 179 -12.12 -40.74 19.08
CA GLN A 179 -13.11 -40.97 18.04
C GLN A 179 -12.61 -40.56 16.66
N ALA A 180 -11.71 -39.56 16.59
CA ALA A 180 -11.06 -39.16 15.35
C ALA A 180 -10.08 -40.22 14.82
N LYS A 181 -9.34 -40.91 15.71
CA LYS A 181 -8.39 -41.98 15.32
C LYS A 181 -9.07 -43.19 14.67
N GLY A 182 -10.23 -43.62 15.18
CA GLY A 182 -10.99 -44.72 14.60
C GLY A 182 -11.49 -44.46 13.17
N ARG A 183 -11.55 -43.20 12.72
CA ARG A 183 -11.89 -42.83 11.34
C ARG A 183 -10.71 -42.97 10.38
N MET A 184 -9.48 -42.72 10.85
CA MET A 184 -8.27 -42.97 10.07
C MET A 184 -7.97 -44.47 9.97
N GLU A 185 -8.25 -45.24 11.02
CA GLU A 185 -8.06 -46.71 11.00
C GLU A 185 -9.07 -47.42 10.07
N HIS A 186 -10.25 -46.83 9.81
CA HIS A 186 -11.23 -47.45 8.90
C HIS A 186 -11.00 -47.17 7.40
N SER A 187 -10.01 -46.33 7.04
CA SER A 187 -9.56 -46.17 5.65
C SER A 187 -8.49 -47.18 5.23
N ASP A 188 -8.02 -48.04 6.15
CA ASP A 188 -7.00 -49.08 5.88
C ASP A 188 -7.60 -50.51 5.84
N ASP A 189 -8.92 -50.68 5.92
CA ASP A 189 -9.60 -52.00 6.00
C ASP A 189 -10.29 -52.45 4.69
N GLU A 190 -10.04 -51.79 3.55
CA GLU A 190 -10.28 -52.42 2.24
C GLU A 190 -8.97 -53.08 1.77
N GLU A 191 -8.66 -54.25 2.34
CA GLU A 191 -7.87 -55.27 1.65
C GLU A 191 -8.66 -55.68 0.40
N GLU A 192 -8.44 -54.97 -0.72
CA GLU A 192 -8.71 -55.51 -2.05
C GLU A 192 -7.76 -56.68 -2.26
N ASP A 193 -8.30 -57.90 -2.16
CA ASP A 193 -7.75 -59.11 -2.77
C ASP A 193 -7.66 -58.90 -4.30
N SER A 194 -6.63 -58.17 -4.72
CA SER A 194 -6.11 -58.25 -6.08
C SER A 194 -4.61 -58.43 -5.97
N GLU A 195 -4.13 -59.56 -6.51
CA GLU A 195 -2.72 -59.89 -6.61
C GLU A 195 -2.04 -58.84 -7.51
N GLU A 196 -1.65 -57.69 -6.94
CA GLU A 196 -0.87 -56.67 -7.63
C GLU A 196 0.63 -56.91 -7.44
N ASP A 197 1.32 -56.95 -8.58
CA ASP A 197 2.72 -57.31 -8.80
C ASP A 197 3.69 -56.60 -7.82
N ASP A 198 4.43 -57.39 -7.05
CA ASP A 198 5.43 -56.96 -6.04
C ASP A 198 6.41 -55.88 -6.56
N ASN A 199 6.59 -55.80 -7.89
CA ASN A 199 7.44 -54.80 -8.55
C ASN A 199 6.88 -53.36 -8.52
N GLU A 200 5.56 -53.15 -8.42
CA GLU A 200 4.94 -51.81 -8.47
C GLU A 200 4.98 -51.09 -7.10
N VAL A 201 4.95 -51.85 -6.01
CA VAL A 201 5.05 -51.35 -4.63
C VAL A 201 6.48 -50.89 -4.30
N GLU A 202 7.51 -51.60 -4.77
CA GLU A 202 8.91 -51.13 -4.68
C GLU A 202 9.16 -49.90 -5.55
N PHE A 203 8.52 -49.80 -6.72
CA PHE A 203 8.62 -48.64 -7.60
C PHE A 203 7.99 -47.37 -6.99
N ARG A 204 6.82 -47.49 -6.33
CA ARG A 204 6.17 -46.36 -5.63
C ARG A 204 6.94 -45.86 -4.42
N LYS A 205 7.51 -46.77 -3.61
CA LYS A 205 8.38 -46.40 -2.48
C LYS A 205 9.67 -45.72 -2.96
N GLY A 206 10.26 -46.20 -4.05
CA GLY A 206 11.39 -45.52 -4.70
C GLY A 206 11.03 -44.12 -5.20
N ILE A 207 9.85 -43.93 -5.79
CA ILE A 207 9.38 -42.62 -6.27
C ILE A 207 9.07 -41.66 -5.11
N GLU A 208 8.53 -42.11 -3.99
CA GLU A 208 8.27 -41.24 -2.82
C GLU A 208 9.56 -40.83 -2.10
N GLU A 209 10.52 -41.74 -1.91
CA GLU A 209 11.84 -41.38 -1.37
C GLU A 209 12.60 -40.44 -2.33
N GLU A 210 12.55 -40.66 -3.63
CA GLU A 210 13.21 -39.80 -4.63
C GLU A 210 12.51 -38.42 -4.76
N ARG A 211 11.18 -38.36 -4.65
CA ARG A 211 10.39 -37.11 -4.71
C ARG A 211 10.51 -36.26 -3.43
N VAL A 212 10.62 -36.88 -2.25
CA VAL A 212 10.89 -36.16 -1.00
C VAL A 212 12.31 -35.58 -1.01
N VAL A 213 13.27 -36.27 -1.64
CA VAL A 213 14.63 -35.75 -1.83
C VAL A 213 14.70 -34.64 -2.90
N GLU A 214 13.92 -34.73 -3.98
CA GLU A 214 13.82 -33.66 -5.00
C GLU A 214 13.08 -32.39 -4.50
N LEU A 215 12.00 -32.53 -3.72
CA LEU A 215 11.27 -31.38 -3.14
C LEU A 215 11.98 -30.73 -1.96
N ALA A 216 12.81 -31.48 -1.22
CA ALA A 216 13.59 -30.94 -0.09
C ALA A 216 14.94 -30.33 -0.50
N MET A 217 15.42 -30.53 -1.73
CA MET A 217 16.68 -29.94 -2.19
C MET A 217 16.63 -29.47 -3.64
N GLY A 218 15.79 -28.46 -3.89
CA GLY A 218 16.07 -27.44 -4.91
C GLY A 218 17.39 -26.72 -4.58
N GLY A 219 18.51 -27.39 -4.86
CA GLY A 219 19.87 -26.87 -4.83
C GLY A 219 20.19 -25.83 -3.76
N TRP A 220 19.94 -26.09 -2.47
CA TRP A 220 20.28 -25.13 -1.39
C TRP A 220 21.72 -24.62 -1.48
N LYS A 221 22.66 -25.41 -2.02
CA LYS A 221 24.06 -25.03 -2.31
C LYS A 221 24.18 -23.97 -3.41
N LEU A 222 23.33 -24.03 -4.43
CA LEU A 222 23.28 -23.05 -5.52
C LEU A 222 22.58 -21.77 -5.06
N GLU A 223 21.51 -21.89 -4.27
CA GLU A 223 20.82 -20.73 -3.71
C GLU A 223 21.65 -20.01 -2.65
N THR A 224 22.32 -20.73 -1.74
CA THR A 224 23.29 -20.13 -0.81
C THR A 224 24.48 -19.51 -1.54
N GLY A 225 24.93 -20.10 -2.66
CA GLY A 225 25.91 -19.48 -3.55
C GLY A 225 25.40 -18.16 -4.16
N ARG A 226 24.14 -18.10 -4.61
CA ARG A 226 23.51 -16.87 -5.14
C ARG A 226 23.34 -15.80 -4.05
N PHE A 227 22.87 -16.17 -2.87
CA PHE A 227 22.75 -15.25 -1.73
C PHE A 227 24.11 -14.74 -1.27
N PHE A 228 25.11 -15.60 -1.17
CA PHE A 228 26.48 -15.18 -0.85
C PHE A 228 27.03 -14.23 -1.91
N GLY A 229 26.78 -14.49 -3.21
CA GLY A 229 27.11 -13.56 -4.29
C GLY A 229 26.44 -12.19 -4.14
N LEU A 230 25.13 -12.17 -3.87
CA LEU A 230 24.35 -10.93 -3.71
C LEU A 230 24.76 -10.10 -2.48
N VAL A 231 25.16 -10.76 -1.38
CA VAL A 231 25.56 -10.08 -0.15
C VAL A 231 27.04 -9.71 -0.15
N ALA A 232 27.91 -10.56 -0.70
CA ALA A 232 29.34 -10.29 -0.77
C ALA A 232 29.69 -9.28 -1.87
N PHE A 233 28.92 -9.21 -2.96
CA PHE A 233 29.22 -8.31 -4.09
C PHE A 233 29.23 -6.82 -3.68
N PRO A 234 28.23 -6.26 -2.97
CA PRO A 234 28.26 -4.86 -2.55
C PRO A 234 29.45 -4.55 -1.63
N VAL A 235 29.75 -5.45 -0.69
CA VAL A 235 30.87 -5.27 0.26
C VAL A 235 32.22 -5.36 -0.46
N PHE A 236 32.36 -6.31 -1.37
CA PHE A 236 33.57 -6.47 -2.19
C PHE A 236 33.75 -5.32 -3.18
N ALA A 237 32.68 -4.90 -3.85
CA ALA A 237 32.70 -3.76 -4.75
C ALA A 237 33.08 -2.47 -4.01
N PHE A 238 32.50 -2.23 -2.83
CA PHE A 238 32.87 -1.11 -1.97
C PHE A 238 34.35 -1.17 -1.56
N TRP A 239 34.84 -2.33 -1.11
CA TRP A 239 36.25 -2.50 -0.73
C TRP A 239 37.21 -2.30 -1.91
N LEU A 240 36.85 -2.80 -3.10
CA LEU A 240 37.62 -2.66 -4.33
C LEU A 240 37.65 -1.19 -4.83
N PHE A 241 36.52 -0.50 -4.82
CA PHE A 241 36.43 0.90 -5.23
C PHE A 241 37.06 1.88 -4.23
N ASN A 242 37.15 1.49 -2.96
CA ASN A 242 37.85 2.27 -1.93
C ASN A 242 39.38 2.05 -1.95
N GLN A 243 39.91 1.24 -2.88
CA GLN A 243 41.36 1.17 -3.10
C GLN A 243 41.86 2.46 -3.76
N PRO A 244 42.92 3.10 -3.22
CA PRO A 244 43.35 4.42 -3.67
C PRO A 244 43.79 4.46 -5.14
N ASP A 245 44.28 3.36 -5.70
CA ASP A 245 44.74 3.30 -7.09
C ASP A 245 43.59 3.18 -8.10
N VAL A 246 42.53 2.45 -7.75
CA VAL A 246 41.33 2.28 -8.60
C VAL A 246 40.52 3.57 -8.60
N PHE A 247 40.31 4.17 -7.43
CA PHE A 247 39.63 5.45 -7.27
C PHE A 247 40.35 6.56 -8.07
N LYS A 248 41.69 6.66 -7.96
CA LYS A 248 42.49 7.64 -8.71
C LYS A 248 42.44 7.42 -10.23
N LYS A 249 42.30 6.17 -10.70
CA LYS A 249 42.16 5.86 -12.12
C LYS A 249 40.77 6.22 -12.64
N TYR A 250 39.72 5.97 -11.85
CA TYR A 250 38.34 6.26 -12.21
C TYR A 250 38.02 7.76 -12.16
N MET A 251 38.49 8.47 -11.13
CA MET A 251 38.28 9.91 -10.96
C MET A 251 39.20 10.78 -11.83
N ARG A 252 40.14 10.20 -12.57
CA ARG A 252 41.13 10.96 -13.37
C ARG A 252 40.49 11.89 -14.41
N ASN A 253 39.35 11.48 -14.95
CA ASN A 253 38.63 12.21 -15.99
C ASN A 253 37.27 12.73 -15.51
N TYR A 254 36.97 12.62 -14.21
CA TYR A 254 35.72 13.13 -13.65
C TYR A 254 35.86 14.63 -13.41
N GLN A 255 35.24 15.43 -14.27
CA GLN A 255 35.07 16.86 -14.03
C GLN A 255 33.82 17.06 -13.19
N PHE A 256 33.97 17.73 -12.05
CA PHE A 256 32.82 18.23 -11.31
C PHE A 256 32.13 19.28 -12.19
N PRO A 257 30.81 19.20 -12.43
CA PRO A 257 30.11 20.27 -13.12
C PRO A 257 30.25 21.56 -12.31
N ASP A 258 30.75 22.62 -12.95
CA ASP A 258 30.95 23.91 -12.28
C ASP A 258 29.59 24.50 -11.85
N SER A 259 29.28 24.40 -10.55
CA SER A 259 28.07 24.96 -9.94
C SER A 259 28.10 26.47 -9.76
N SER A 260 29.22 27.11 -10.14
CA SER A 260 29.45 28.53 -9.91
C SER A 260 28.38 29.44 -10.53
N ALA A 261 27.74 29.01 -11.61
CA ALA A 261 26.63 29.71 -12.22
C ALA A 261 25.39 29.73 -11.30
N GLY A 262 25.02 28.58 -10.73
CA GLY A 262 23.89 28.49 -9.79
C GLY A 262 24.17 29.20 -8.46
N ASP A 263 25.41 29.15 -7.97
CA ASP A 263 25.80 29.82 -6.72
C ASP A 263 25.69 31.36 -6.83
N ALA A 264 26.01 31.92 -8.00
CA ALA A 264 25.85 33.35 -8.26
C ALA A 264 24.37 33.77 -8.30
N GLU A 265 23.51 32.96 -8.92
CA GLU A 265 22.07 33.20 -8.98
C GLU A 265 21.42 33.12 -7.59
N ILE A 266 21.80 32.14 -6.78
CA ILE A 266 21.32 31.98 -5.40
C ILE A 266 21.75 33.17 -4.52
N LEU A 267 22.98 33.67 -4.69
CA LEU A 267 23.45 34.85 -3.97
C LEU A 267 22.69 36.11 -4.37
N ALA A 268 22.44 36.32 -5.67
CA ALA A 268 21.64 37.44 -6.16
C ALA A 268 20.19 37.36 -5.64
N PHE A 269 19.60 36.16 -5.63
CA PHE A 269 18.28 35.92 -5.07
C PHE A 269 18.21 36.26 -3.59
N LYS A 270 19.18 35.79 -2.79
CA LYS A 270 19.28 36.08 -1.35
C LYS A 270 19.42 37.58 -1.08
N GLN A 271 20.17 38.30 -1.90
CA GLN A 271 20.28 39.76 -1.81
C GLN A 271 18.95 40.45 -2.09
N SER A 272 18.20 39.99 -3.09
CA SER A 272 16.89 40.55 -3.45
C SER A 272 15.84 40.39 -2.34
N ILE A 273 15.82 39.23 -1.67
CA ILE A 273 14.93 38.97 -0.53
C ILE A 273 15.27 39.92 0.63
N ASN A 274 16.55 40.04 0.96
CA ASN A 274 16.98 40.93 2.05
C ASN A 274 16.68 42.40 1.74
N GLU A 275 16.75 42.83 0.48
CA GLU A 275 16.37 44.19 0.10
C GLU A 275 14.87 44.45 0.25
N LYS A 276 14.02 43.49 -0.16
CA LYS A 276 12.57 43.59 0.06
C LYS A 276 12.21 43.67 1.54
N ARG A 277 12.78 42.78 2.36
CA ARG A 277 12.56 42.79 3.81
C ARG A 277 12.95 44.13 4.45
N ARG A 278 14.09 44.71 4.06
CA ARG A 278 14.51 46.04 4.54
C ARG A 278 13.53 47.15 4.12
N LYS A 279 12.96 47.07 2.91
CA LYS A 279 11.96 48.05 2.45
C LYS A 279 10.67 47.94 3.25
N GLU A 280 10.18 46.72 3.48
CA GLU A 280 9.00 46.47 4.31
C GLU A 280 9.19 46.93 5.76
N GLU A 281 10.35 46.64 6.35
CA GLU A 281 10.73 47.13 7.69
C GLU A 281 10.76 48.66 7.74
N TYR A 282 11.32 49.32 6.71
CA TYR A 282 11.37 50.77 6.61
C TYR A 282 9.98 51.40 6.43
N GLU A 283 9.13 50.81 5.59
CA GLU A 283 7.74 51.25 5.40
C GLU A 283 6.90 51.08 6.65
N LYS A 284 7.11 49.98 7.40
CA LYS A 284 6.45 49.75 8.68
C LYS A 284 6.86 50.81 9.70
N PHE A 285 8.17 51.10 9.81
CA PHE A 285 8.68 52.14 10.68
C PHE A 285 8.11 53.53 10.35
N LEU A 286 8.02 53.87 9.06
CA LEU A 286 7.38 55.11 8.59
C LEU A 286 5.90 55.19 8.98
N ARG A 287 5.15 54.09 8.80
CA ARG A 287 3.74 54.01 9.21
C ARG A 287 3.57 54.23 10.71
N GLU A 288 4.44 53.64 11.52
CA GLU A 288 4.43 53.82 12.97
C GLU A 288 4.73 55.27 13.38
N GLN A 289 5.68 55.95 12.71
CA GLN A 289 5.95 57.37 12.96
C GLN A 289 4.75 58.26 12.64
N MET A 290 4.11 58.06 11.48
CA MET A 290 2.93 58.83 11.10
C MET A 290 1.77 58.63 12.08
N ALA A 291 1.52 57.39 12.49
CA ALA A 291 0.48 57.07 13.48
C ALA A 291 0.79 57.70 14.85
N PHE A 292 2.05 57.73 15.27
CA PHE A 292 2.45 58.39 16.51
C PHE A 292 2.25 59.92 16.44
N GLU A 293 2.62 60.55 15.33
CA GLU A 293 2.42 61.98 15.12
C GLU A 293 0.93 62.34 15.05
N GLU A 294 0.12 61.55 14.35
CA GLU A 294 -1.33 61.72 14.27
C GLU A 294 -1.98 61.59 15.65
N ALA A 295 -1.61 60.57 16.43
CA ALA A 295 -2.07 60.42 17.82
C ALA A 295 -1.65 61.59 18.72
N LYS A 296 -0.48 62.19 18.46
CA LYS A 296 -0.04 63.41 19.15
C LYS A 296 -0.92 64.60 18.78
N ARG A 297 -1.19 64.84 17.49
CA ARG A 297 -2.09 65.91 17.02
C ARG A 297 -3.49 65.75 17.58
N PHE A 298 -4.03 64.52 17.58
CA PHE A 298 -5.33 64.22 18.16
C PHE A 298 -5.42 64.59 19.65
N ARG A 299 -4.38 64.29 20.44
CA ARG A 299 -4.30 64.69 21.86
C ARG A 299 -4.26 66.21 22.04
N GLU A 300 -3.48 66.90 21.22
CA GLU A 300 -3.38 68.38 21.24
C GLU A 300 -4.73 69.04 20.89
N GLU A 301 -5.47 68.52 19.90
CA GLU A 301 -6.81 69.02 19.54
C GLU A 301 -7.86 68.78 20.62
N HIS A 302 -7.77 67.66 21.35
CA HIS A 302 -8.75 67.28 22.37
C HIS A 302 -8.40 67.80 23.78
N ASN A 303 -7.28 68.52 23.93
CA ASN A 303 -6.81 69.11 25.19
C ASN A 303 -6.81 68.11 26.38
N ILE A 304 -6.36 66.87 26.10
CA ILE A 304 -6.11 65.79 27.07
C ILE A 304 -4.61 65.67 27.32
#